data_AF-A0A7W4C4W9-F1
#
_entry.id   AF-A0A7W4C4W9-F1
#
_cell.length_a   1.000
_cell.length_b   1.000
_cell.length_c   1.000
_cell.angle_alpha   90.00
_cell.angle_beta   90.00
_cell.angle_gamma   90.00
#
_symmetry.space_group_name_H-M   'P 1'
#
loop_
_entity.id
_entity.type
_entity.pdbx_description
1 polymer ?
#
loop_
_entity_poly.entity_id
_entity_poly.type
_entity_poly.pdbx_seq_one_letter_code
_entity_poly.pdbx_strand_id
1 'polypeptide(L)'
;AEDAADTPEIRQLQQNLAEQPDNVDAVIILAKALNAAQRNEEALELLFVILQKDMNAADGKIKQVFMEILTAIGQGNALANQYRRKLYTLLY
;
A
#
# COMPACT_ATOMS: atom_id res chain seq x y z
N ALA A 1 -10.38 6.90 22.73
CA ALA A 1 -8.97 7.27 22.48
C ALA A 1 -8.36 6.10 21.74
N GLU A 2 -8.51 6.09 20.41
CA GLU A 2 -8.19 4.93 19.56
C GLU A 2 -7.06 5.25 18.56
N ASP A 3 -6.39 6.41 18.72
CA ASP A 3 -5.23 6.86 17.94
C ASP A 3 -3.91 6.18 18.35
N ALA A 4 -3.96 4.93 18.81
CA ALA A 4 -2.78 4.16 19.21
C ALA A 4 -2.20 3.28 18.08
N ALA A 5 -2.82 3.30 16.89
CA ALA A 5 -2.32 2.56 15.72
C ALA A 5 -1.37 3.40 14.84
N ASP A 6 -1.25 4.71 15.09
CA ASP A 6 -0.16 5.53 14.55
C ASP A 6 1.10 5.30 15.38
N THR A 7 1.72 4.14 15.15
CA THR A 7 3.05 3.86 15.69
C THR A 7 4.01 4.96 15.23
N PRO A 8 4.96 5.38 16.10
CA PRO A 8 5.93 6.42 15.75
C PRO A 8 6.70 6.08 14.46
N GLU A 9 6.84 4.79 14.17
CA GLU A 9 7.44 4.26 12.95
C GLU A 9 6.70 4.67 11.67
N ILE A 10 5.35 4.58 11.64
CA ILE A 10 4.55 4.97 10.46
C ILE A 10 4.67 6.47 10.22
N ARG A 11 4.63 7.30 11.27
CA ARG A 11 4.82 8.75 11.14
C ARG A 11 6.19 9.09 10.58
N GLN A 12 7.23 8.42 11.05
CA GLN A 12 8.59 8.66 10.56
C GLN A 12 8.73 8.23 9.10
N LEU A 13 8.11 7.12 8.70
CA LEU A 13 8.07 6.68 7.30
C LEU A 13 7.30 7.65 6.40
N GLN A 14 6.19 8.21 6.89
CA GLN A 14 5.44 9.26 6.18
C GLN A 14 6.26 10.54 6.01
N GLN A 15 7.00 10.95 7.04
CA GLN A 15 7.89 12.12 6.94
C GLN A 15 9.01 11.88 5.93
N ASN A 16 9.67 10.72 6.00
CA ASN A 16 10.70 10.34 5.02
C ASN A 16 10.13 10.33 3.59
N LEU A 17 8.89 9.83 3.43
CA LEU A 17 8.22 9.84 2.13
C LEU A 17 7.83 11.25 1.69
N ALA A 18 7.49 12.15 2.61
CA ALA A 18 7.22 13.56 2.29
C ALA A 18 8.50 14.27 1.81
N GLU A 19 9.66 13.90 2.34
CA GLU A 19 10.95 14.37 1.86
C GLU A 19 11.37 13.71 0.54
N GLN A 20 10.91 12.48 0.28
CA GLN A 20 11.27 11.69 -0.90
C GLN A 20 10.04 11.03 -1.55
N PRO A 21 9.11 11.81 -2.13
CA PRO A 21 7.83 11.28 -2.65
C PRO A 21 8.00 10.35 -3.85
N ASP A 22 9.09 10.50 -4.60
CA ASP A 22 9.46 9.62 -5.72
C ASP A 22 10.20 8.34 -5.26
N ASN A 23 10.53 8.21 -3.97
CA ASN A 23 11.21 7.03 -3.46
C ASN A 23 10.21 5.88 -3.26
N VAL A 24 10.10 5.06 -4.28
CA VAL A 24 9.19 3.91 -4.31
C VAL A 24 9.50 2.88 -3.21
N ASP A 25 10.77 2.70 -2.84
CA ASP A 25 11.13 1.81 -1.72
C ASP A 25 10.59 2.35 -0.39
N ALA A 26 10.59 3.67 -0.18
CA ALA A 26 9.98 4.29 1.01
C ALA A 26 8.47 4.05 1.08
N VAL A 27 7.77 4.12 -0.07
CA VAL A 27 6.35 3.78 -0.17
C VAL A 27 6.11 2.32 0.22
N ILE A 28 6.93 1.40 -0.30
CA ILE A 28 6.80 -0.03 0.00
C ILE A 28 6.95 -0.30 1.50
N ILE A 29 7.96 0.32 2.13
CA ILE A 29 8.20 0.18 3.56
C ILE A 29 7.02 0.73 4.36
N LEU A 30 6.50 1.89 3.99
CA LEU A 30 5.31 2.48 4.62
C LEU A 30 4.07 1.57 4.47
N ALA A 31 3.81 1.04 3.28
CA ALA A 31 2.68 0.14 3.04
C ALA A 31 2.79 -1.16 3.87
N LYS A 32 4.00 -1.72 4.01
CA LYS A 32 4.24 -2.89 4.87
C LYS A 32 4.00 -2.57 6.35
N ALA A 33 4.46 -1.42 6.82
CA ALA A 33 4.23 -0.96 8.19
C ALA A 33 2.73 -0.75 8.47
N LEU A 34 2.00 -0.13 7.54
CA LEU A 34 0.56 0.04 7.61
C LEU A 34 -0.18 -1.30 7.68
N ASN A 35 0.19 -2.26 6.83
CA ASN A 35 -0.37 -3.62 6.87
C ASN A 35 -0.09 -4.34 8.21
N ALA A 36 1.11 -4.19 8.78
CA ALA A 36 1.45 -4.72 10.10
C ALA A 36 0.61 -4.09 11.22
N ALA A 37 0.25 -2.81 11.09
CA ALA A 37 -0.66 -2.09 11.99
C ALA A 37 -2.15 -2.36 11.70
N GLN A 38 -2.49 -3.37 10.89
CA GLN A 38 -3.87 -3.67 10.44
C GLN A 38 -4.53 -2.55 9.62
N ARG A 39 -3.79 -1.50 9.23
CA ARG A 39 -4.23 -0.37 8.38
C ARG A 39 -4.11 -0.73 6.90
N ASN A 40 -4.76 -1.83 6.54
CA ASN A 40 -4.68 -2.43 5.21
C ASN A 40 -5.25 -1.54 4.11
N GLU A 41 -6.29 -0.76 4.43
CA GLU A 41 -6.94 0.14 3.47
C GLU A 41 -5.99 1.25 3.01
N GLU A 42 -5.31 1.91 3.94
CA GLU A 42 -4.32 2.93 3.63
C GLU A 42 -3.10 2.36 2.90
N ALA A 43 -2.63 1.17 3.30
CA ALA A 43 -1.54 0.50 2.61
C ALA A 43 -1.87 0.22 1.14
N LEU A 44 -3.07 -0.32 0.88
CA LEU A 44 -3.55 -0.62 -0.47
C LEU A 44 -3.79 0.66 -1.27
N GLU A 45 -4.40 1.68 -0.67
CA GLU A 45 -4.66 2.95 -1.34
C GLU A 45 -3.36 3.63 -1.78
N LEU A 46 -2.36 3.69 -0.89
CA LEU A 46 -1.06 4.28 -1.16
C LEU A 46 -0.38 3.64 -2.37
N LEU A 47 -0.36 2.30 -2.42
CA LEU A 47 0.21 1.55 -3.54
C LEU A 47 -0.65 1.69 -4.80
N PHE A 48 -1.97 1.69 -4.67
CA PHE A 48 -2.91 1.79 -5.79
C PHE A 48 -2.80 3.12 -6.52
N VAL A 49 -2.67 4.24 -5.81
CA VAL A 49 -2.48 5.57 -6.42
C VAL A 49 -1.23 5.61 -7.30
N ILE A 50 -0.16 4.92 -6.89
CA ILE A 50 1.07 4.81 -7.70
C ILE A 50 0.80 3.93 -8.92
N LEU A 51 0.16 2.78 -8.75
CA LEU A 51 -0.19 1.88 -9.87
C LEU A 51 -1.12 2.54 -10.89
N GLN A 52 -2.01 3.44 -10.46
CA GLN A 52 -2.84 4.23 -11.37
C GLN A 52 -2.03 5.20 -12.23
N LYS A 53 -0.89 5.69 -11.72
CA LYS A 53 0.01 6.58 -12.46
C LYS A 53 1.01 5.81 -13.30
N ASP A 54 1.61 4.77 -12.72
CA ASP A 54 2.60 3.91 -13.33
C ASP A 54 2.50 2.47 -12.80
N MET A 55 1.97 1.57 -13.62
CA MET A 55 1.86 0.14 -13.31
C MET A 55 3.21 -0.57 -13.23
N ASN A 56 4.25 -0.01 -13.86
CA ASN A 56 5.61 -0.55 -13.84
C ASN A 56 6.49 0.17 -12.82
N ALA A 57 5.91 0.95 -11.91
CA ALA A 57 6.64 1.66 -10.87
C ALA A 57 7.58 0.72 -10.10
N ALA A 58 8.85 1.15 -9.99
CA ALA A 58 9.96 0.37 -9.47
C ALA A 58 10.05 -1.06 -10.05
N ASP A 59 10.00 -1.17 -11.38
CA ASP A 59 10.12 -2.44 -12.11
C ASP A 59 9.01 -3.43 -11.74
N GLY A 60 7.82 -2.90 -11.41
CA GLY A 60 6.67 -3.70 -10.97
C GLY A 60 6.70 -4.14 -9.51
N LYS A 61 7.69 -3.71 -8.70
CA LYS A 61 7.74 -4.00 -7.25
C LYS A 61 6.47 -3.54 -6.52
N ILE A 62 5.92 -2.37 -6.87
CA ILE A 62 4.69 -1.86 -6.23
C ILE A 62 3.53 -2.84 -6.42
N LYS A 63 3.35 -3.31 -7.65
CA LYS A 63 2.30 -4.28 -7.98
C LYS A 63 2.49 -5.58 -7.21
N GLN A 64 3.73 -6.04 -7.10
CA GLN A 64 4.08 -7.24 -6.33
C GLN A 64 3.67 -7.07 -4.86
N VAL A 65 4.11 -6.00 -4.20
CA VAL A 65 3.79 -5.73 -2.78
C VAL A 65 2.29 -5.56 -2.57
N PHE A 66 1.59 -4.89 -3.48
CA PHE A 66 0.13 -4.74 -3.44
C PHE A 66 -0.56 -6.10 -3.46
N MET A 67 -0.14 -7.01 -4.35
CA MET A 67 -0.67 -8.37 -4.43
C MET A 67 -0.31 -9.22 -3.21
N GLU A 68 0.88 -9.04 -2.63
CA GLU A 68 1.28 -9.69 -1.38
C GLU A 68 0.36 -9.27 -0.22
N ILE A 69 0.09 -7.97 -0.07
CA ILE A 69 -0.83 -7.44 0.95
C ILE A 69 -2.25 -7.99 0.74
N LEU A 70 -2.77 -7.97 -0.49
CA LEU A 70 -4.08 -8.56 -0.81
C LEU A 70 -4.17 -10.06 -0.44
N THR A 71 -3.06 -10.78 -0.58
CA THR A 71 -2.96 -12.19 -0.24
C THR A 71 -2.89 -12.38 1.27
N ALA A 72 -2.13 -11.54 1.98
CA ALA A 72 -2.01 -11.55 3.44
C ALA A 72 -3.33 -11.23 4.14
N ILE A 73 -4.12 -10.28 3.60
CA ILE A 73 -5.46 -9.96 4.11
C ILE A 73 -6.45 -11.12 3.92
N GLY A 74 -6.21 -11.97 2.90
CA GLY A 74 -7.03 -13.15 2.60
C GLY A 74 -8.13 -12.89 1.57
N GLN A 75 -8.57 -13.98 0.91
CA GLN A 75 -9.55 -13.93 -0.18
C GLN A 75 -10.99 -13.66 0.28
N GLY A 76 -11.29 -13.90 1.56
CA GLY A 76 -12.61 -13.64 2.16
C GLY A 76 -12.85 -12.17 2.51
N ASN A 77 -11.85 -11.30 2.40
CA ASN A 77 -11.97 -9.91 2.81
C ASN A 77 -12.58 -9.05 1.68
N ALA A 78 -13.63 -8.29 2.02
CA ALA A 78 -14.33 -7.41 1.09
C ALA A 78 -13.41 -6.34 0.48
N LEU A 79 -12.51 -5.76 1.29
CA LEU A 79 -11.53 -4.76 0.86
C LEU A 79 -10.58 -5.34 -0.19
N ALA A 80 -10.03 -6.52 0.08
CA ALA A 80 -9.12 -7.18 -0.85
C ALA A 80 -9.81 -7.49 -2.19
N ASN A 81 -11.08 -7.92 -2.16
CA ASN A 81 -11.85 -8.18 -3.38
C ASN A 81 -12.18 -6.90 -4.16
N GLN A 82 -12.46 -5.79 -3.48
CA GLN A 82 -12.66 -4.49 -4.11
C GLN A 82 -11.38 -4.03 -4.84
N TYR A 83 -10.24 -4.08 -4.17
CA TYR A 83 -8.96 -3.66 -4.74
C TYR A 83 -8.48 -4.57 -5.87
N ARG A 84 -8.72 -5.88 -5.80
CA ARG A 84 -8.49 -6.80 -6.93
C ARG A 84 -9.27 -6.35 -8.16
N ARG A 85 -10.56 -6.06 -8.02
CA ARG A 85 -11.40 -5.56 -9.13
C ARG A 85 -10.88 -4.25 -9.69
N LYS A 86 -10.51 -3.30 -8.83
CA LYS A 86 -9.90 -2.02 -9.24
C LYS A 86 -8.58 -2.22 -10.02
N LEU A 87 -7.74 -3.17 -9.58
CA LEU A 87 -6.50 -3.49 -10.29
C LEU A 87 -6.78 -4.11 -11.66
N TYR A 88 -7.76 -5.01 -11.76
CA TYR A 88 -8.18 -5.55 -13.05
C TYR A 88 -8.67 -4.45 -14.00
N THR A 89 -9.41 -3.45 -13.52
CA THR A 89 -9.86 -2.33 -14.37
C THR A 89 -8.72 -1.44 -14.88
N LEU A 90 -7.52 -1.49 -14.29
CA LEU A 90 -6.34 -0.80 -14.82
C LEU A 90 -5.61 -1.60 -15.91
N LEU A 91 -5.84 -2.93 -15.97
CA LEU A 91 -5.21 -3.84 -16.92
C LEU A 91 -5.96 -3.94 -18.26
N TYR A 92 -7.21 -3.47 -18.32
CA TYR A 92 -8.09 -3.49 -19.49
C TYR A 92 -8.38 -2.07 -19.96
#